data_AF-R4NCN7-F1
#
_entry.id   AF-R4NCN7-F1
#
_cell.length_a   1.000
_cell.length_b   1.000
_cell.length_c   1.000
_cell.angle_alpha   90.00
_cell.angle_beta   90.00
_cell.angle_gamma   90.00
#
_symmetry.space_group_name_H-M   'P 1'
#
loop_
_entity.id
_entity.type
_entity.pdbx_description
1 polymer ?
#
loop_
_entity_poly.entity_id
_entity_poly.type
_entity_poly.pdbx_seq_one_letter_code
_entity_poly.pdbx_strand_id
1 'polypeptide(L)'
;DVAVQYGASVPWLRSEDLATDTSDVIHTVIDLLFKFQQMEVFFDSVLLLQPTSPFRKPETIRHAVEIHQVTGKSVVSVSPISLKPSWCRSIDSQGNLVKPELFQDLEIYCNENPIYKLNGSIYIATAKQIIENKSFYSEPTKPLLLNSISESIDIDTP
;
A
#
# COMPACT_ATOMS: atom_id res chain seq x y z
N ASP A 1 4.02 23.78 4.04
CA ASP A 1 3.18 24.87 3.47
C ASP A 1 1.90 24.36 2.82
N VAL A 2 1.96 23.59 1.72
CA VAL A 2 0.74 23.08 1.02
C VAL A 2 -0.21 22.32 1.96
N ALA A 3 0.29 21.38 2.76
CA ALA A 3 -0.54 20.61 3.68
C ALA A 3 -1.32 21.50 4.67
N VAL A 4 -0.68 22.52 5.25
CA VAL A 4 -1.29 23.46 6.20
C VAL A 4 -2.35 24.32 5.51
N GLN A 5 -2.10 24.78 4.28
CA GLN A 5 -3.07 25.55 3.50
C GLN A 5 -4.40 24.79 3.28
N TYR A 6 -4.32 23.47 3.10
CA TYR A 6 -5.49 22.60 2.96
C TYR A 6 -6.02 22.05 4.31
N GLY A 7 -5.54 22.57 5.44
CA GLY A 7 -6.06 22.28 6.77
C GLY A 7 -5.50 21.02 7.43
N ALA A 8 -4.44 20.41 6.88
CA ALA A 8 -3.79 19.27 7.52
C ALA A 8 -2.87 19.74 8.67
N SER A 9 -2.84 18.97 9.76
CA SER A 9 -1.90 19.16 10.85
C SER A 9 -0.50 18.72 10.42
N VAL A 10 0.49 19.60 10.58
CA VAL A 10 1.92 19.30 10.34
C VAL A 10 2.69 19.54 11.63
N PRO A 11 2.61 18.62 12.61
CA PRO A 11 3.18 18.84 13.95
C PRO A 11 4.72 18.91 13.92
N TRP A 12 5.35 18.16 13.01
CA TRP A 12 6.79 18.13 12.82
C TRP A 12 7.15 17.95 11.35
N LEU A 13 8.35 18.41 11.00
CA LEU A 13 9.02 17.96 9.78
C LEU A 13 9.61 16.57 10.00
N ARG A 14 9.58 15.77 8.94
CA ARG A 14 10.27 14.48 8.90
C ARG A 14 11.79 14.73 8.99
N SER A 15 12.51 13.89 9.74
CA SER A 15 13.98 13.94 9.77
C SER A 15 14.58 13.56 8.42
N GLU A 16 15.78 14.07 8.13
CA GLU A 16 16.46 13.86 6.85
C GLU A 16 16.66 12.38 6.52
N ASP A 17 17.06 11.56 7.51
CA ASP A 17 17.29 10.11 7.33
C ASP A 17 16.02 9.36 6.89
N LEU A 18 14.84 9.85 7.27
CA LEU A 18 13.53 9.28 6.93
C LEU A 18 12.96 9.84 5.61
N ALA A 19 13.63 10.82 5.02
CA ALA A 19 13.22 11.48 3.77
C ALA A 19 14.08 11.10 2.56
N THR A 20 14.93 10.08 2.70
CA THR A 20 15.77 9.56 1.61
C THR A 20 14.99 8.64 0.67
N ASP A 21 15.46 8.48 -0.57
CA ASP A 21 14.86 7.60 -1.59
C ASP A 21 14.81 6.12 -1.18
N THR A 22 15.66 5.71 -0.24
CA THR A 22 15.74 4.34 0.28
C THR A 22 14.95 4.14 1.57
N SER A 23 14.30 5.18 2.10
CA SER A 23 13.61 5.10 3.37
C SER A 23 12.21 4.51 3.21
N ASP A 24 11.93 3.42 3.92
CA ASP A 24 10.58 2.87 3.98
C ASP A 24 9.62 3.81 4.75
N VAL A 25 8.45 4.05 4.15
CA VAL A 25 7.38 4.89 4.75
C VAL A 25 6.98 4.44 6.15
N ILE A 26 7.11 3.14 6.45
CA ILE A 26 6.76 2.59 7.75
C ILE A 26 7.62 3.16 8.88
N HIS A 27 8.90 3.45 8.61
CA HIS A 27 9.78 4.09 9.60
C HIS A 27 9.31 5.49 9.94
N THR A 28 8.81 6.25 8.96
CA THR A 28 8.19 7.57 9.19
C THR A 28 6.93 7.45 10.07
N VAL A 29 6.08 6.46 9.81
CA VAL A 29 4.85 6.26 10.59
C VAL A 29 5.18 5.87 12.03
N ILE A 30 6.16 4.99 12.22
CA ILE A 30 6.60 4.57 13.55
C ILE A 30 7.22 5.75 14.32
N ASP A 31 8.08 6.56 13.69
CA ASP A 31 8.63 7.79 14.29
C ASP A 31 7.52 8.75 14.74
N LEU A 32 6.49 8.92 13.90
CA LEU A 32 5.34 9.77 14.22
C LEU A 32 4.55 9.25 15.43
N LEU A 33 4.26 7.94 15.47
CA LEU A 33 3.57 7.30 16.59
C LEU A 33 4.36 7.47 17.90
N PHE A 34 5.69 7.30 17.87
CA PHE A 34 6.53 7.50 19.06
C PHE A 34 6.52 8.95 19.54
N LYS A 35 6.59 9.94 18.63
CA LYS A 35 6.53 11.36 18.99
C LYS A 35 5.20 11.72 19.66
N PHE A 36 4.08 11.22 19.14
CA PHE A 36 2.78 11.42 19.78
C PHE A 36 2.67 10.70 21.12
N GLN A 37 3.21 9.50 21.25
CA GLN A 37 3.23 8.77 22.51
C GLN A 37 4.00 9.53 23.60
N GLN A 38 5.10 10.21 23.27
CA GLN A 38 5.84 11.07 24.22
C GLN A 38 5.01 12.27 24.72
N MET A 39 3.96 12.65 23.99
CA MET A 39 3.00 13.68 24.36
C MET A 39 1.74 13.11 25.02
N GLU A 40 1.75 11.82 25.39
CA GLU A 40 0.59 11.11 25.93
C GLU A 40 -0.62 11.07 24.98
N VAL A 41 -0.36 11.18 23.66
CA VAL A 41 -1.36 11.05 22.61
C VAL A 41 -1.24 9.67 21.96
N PHE A 42 -2.34 8.94 21.96
CA PHE A 42 -2.41 7.57 21.43
C PHE A 42 -3.46 7.47 20.33
N PHE A 43 -3.18 6.63 19.34
CA PHE A 43 -4.09 6.34 18.22
C PHE A 43 -4.43 4.86 18.21
N ASP A 44 -5.69 4.54 17.94
CA ASP A 44 -6.11 3.15 17.77
C ASP A 44 -5.54 2.57 16.46
N SER A 45 -5.64 3.35 15.39
CA SER A 45 -5.27 2.93 14.03
C SER A 45 -4.64 4.06 13.23
N VAL A 46 -3.85 3.68 12.22
CA VAL A 46 -3.26 4.58 11.24
C VAL A 46 -3.76 4.19 9.87
N LEU A 47 -4.22 5.18 9.10
CA LEU A 47 -4.56 5.07 7.69
C LEU A 47 -3.53 5.88 6.88
N LEU A 48 -2.73 5.20 6.07
CA LEU A 48 -1.80 5.81 5.14
C LEU A 48 -2.48 5.99 3.78
N LEU A 49 -2.44 7.24 3.28
CA LEU A 49 -2.96 7.65 1.98
C LEU A 49 -1.81 8.24 1.16
N GLN A 50 -1.33 7.51 0.16
CA GLN A 50 -0.27 8.02 -0.70
C GLN A 50 -0.81 9.10 -1.65
N PRO A 51 -0.08 10.22 -1.83
CA PRO A 51 -0.51 11.32 -2.69
C PRO A 51 -0.44 10.97 -4.19
N THR A 52 0.33 9.95 -4.56
CA THR A 52 0.46 9.44 -5.94
C THR A 52 -0.82 8.78 -6.46
N SER A 53 -1.81 8.53 -5.59
CA SER A 53 -3.13 8.02 -5.97
C SER A 53 -4.23 9.11 -5.88
N PRO A 54 -4.24 10.14 -6.75
CA PRO A 54 -5.09 11.32 -6.59
C PRO A 54 -6.57 11.06 -6.88
N PHE A 55 -6.90 10.01 -7.65
CA PHE A 55 -8.28 9.70 -8.03
C PHE A 55 -9.06 8.93 -6.97
N ARG A 56 -8.39 8.50 -5.89
CA ARG A 56 -9.00 7.81 -4.75
C ARG A 56 -10.19 8.61 -4.20
N LYS A 57 -11.33 7.96 -4.10
CA LYS A 57 -12.56 8.60 -3.62
C LYS A 57 -12.73 8.55 -2.10
N PRO A 58 -13.45 9.51 -1.51
CA PRO A 58 -13.83 9.46 -0.10
C PRO A 58 -14.59 8.17 0.27
N GLU A 59 -15.41 7.65 -0.63
CA GLU A 59 -16.19 6.41 -0.41
C GLU A 59 -15.25 5.20 -0.25
N THR A 60 -14.17 5.15 -1.03
CA THR A 60 -13.13 4.12 -0.94
C THR A 60 -12.43 4.15 0.42
N ILE A 61 -12.15 5.35 0.93
CA ILE A 61 -11.57 5.53 2.27
C ILE A 61 -12.54 5.02 3.35
N ARG A 62 -13.83 5.40 3.28
CA ARG A 62 -14.84 4.97 4.26
C ARG A 62 -14.98 3.44 4.28
N HIS A 63 -15.05 2.82 3.11
CA HIS A 63 -15.15 1.36 3.00
C HIS A 63 -13.93 0.64 3.59
N ALA A 64 -12.72 1.16 3.38
CA ALA A 64 -11.52 0.63 4.02
C ALA A 64 -11.61 0.64 5.55
N VAL A 65 -12.07 1.76 6.10
CA VAL A 65 -12.24 1.96 7.55
C VAL A 65 -13.30 1.00 8.10
N GLU A 66 -14.42 0.83 7.40
CA GLU A 66 -15.48 -0.12 7.79
C GLU A 66 -14.95 -1.56 7.87
N ILE A 67 -14.21 -2.03 6.86
CA ILE A 67 -13.59 -3.36 6.88
C ILE A 67 -12.63 -3.49 8.07
N HIS A 68 -11.81 -2.47 8.31
CA HIS A 68 -10.85 -2.48 9.41
C HIS A 68 -11.56 -2.54 10.78
N GLN A 69 -12.61 -1.73 10.97
CA GLN A 69 -13.38 -1.69 12.21
C GLN A 69 -14.09 -3.01 12.50
N VAL A 70 -14.68 -3.65 11.48
CA VAL A 70 -15.38 -4.93 11.65
C VAL A 70 -14.42 -6.08 11.93
N THR A 71 -13.24 -6.07 11.32
CA THR A 71 -12.33 -7.23 11.36
C THR A 71 -11.19 -7.10 12.36
N GLY A 72 -10.81 -5.87 12.74
CA GLY A 72 -9.59 -5.58 13.51
C GLY A 72 -8.29 -5.95 12.78
N LYS A 73 -8.36 -6.27 11.48
CA LYS A 73 -7.22 -6.67 10.65
C LYS A 73 -6.76 -5.50 9.80
N SER A 74 -5.49 -5.54 9.39
CA SER A 74 -5.00 -4.57 8.41
C SER A 74 -5.78 -4.69 7.11
N VAL A 75 -6.01 -3.56 6.43
CA VAL A 75 -6.65 -3.52 5.12
C VAL A 75 -5.71 -2.83 4.14
N VAL A 76 -5.49 -3.47 2.99
CA VAL A 76 -4.61 -2.96 1.94
C VAL A 76 -5.35 -2.98 0.61
N SER A 77 -5.28 -1.89 -0.14
CA SER A 77 -5.92 -1.82 -1.45
C SER A 77 -5.15 -2.58 -2.51
N VAL A 78 -5.91 -3.28 -3.35
CA VAL A 78 -5.40 -4.07 -4.46
C VAL A 78 -6.21 -3.84 -5.72
N SER A 79 -5.59 -4.03 -6.87
CA SER A 79 -6.24 -3.98 -8.18
C SER A 79 -6.01 -5.27 -8.95
N PRO A 80 -6.98 -5.73 -9.75
CA PRO A 80 -6.80 -6.94 -10.55
C PRO A 80 -5.68 -6.73 -11.57
N ILE A 81 -4.88 -7.77 -11.81
CA ILE A 81 -3.89 -7.79 -12.89
C ILE A 81 -4.44 -8.63 -14.02
N SER A 82 -4.43 -8.11 -15.25
CA SER A 82 -4.70 -8.90 -16.46
C SER A 82 -3.41 -9.52 -17.00
N LEU A 83 -2.75 -10.34 -16.19
CA LEU A 83 -1.54 -11.05 -16.59
C LEU A 83 -1.91 -12.44 -17.06
N LYS A 84 -1.48 -12.81 -18.27
CA LYS A 84 -1.47 -14.20 -18.72
C LYS A 84 -0.01 -14.67 -18.67
N PRO A 85 0.40 -15.47 -17.67
CA PRO A 85 1.79 -15.95 -17.57
C PRO A 85 2.27 -16.62 -18.86
N SER A 86 1.38 -17.31 -19.57
CA SER A 86 1.63 -17.93 -20.87
C SER A 86 2.10 -16.96 -21.96
N TRP A 87 1.78 -15.67 -21.84
CA TRP A 87 2.15 -14.61 -22.78
C TRP A 87 3.42 -13.85 -22.36
N CYS A 88 4.01 -14.17 -21.21
CA CYS A 88 5.21 -13.52 -20.71
C CYS A 88 6.48 -14.24 -21.22
N ARG A 89 7.49 -13.48 -21.65
CA ARG A 89 8.81 -14.01 -22.09
C ARG A 89 9.94 -13.19 -21.48
N SER A 90 11.02 -13.85 -21.12
CA SER A 90 12.31 -13.22 -20.82
C SER A 90 13.17 -13.22 -22.07
N ILE A 91 14.15 -12.33 -22.13
CA ILE A 91 15.18 -12.33 -23.17
C ILE A 91 16.46 -12.86 -22.51
N ASP A 92 17.00 -13.95 -23.05
CA ASP A 92 18.27 -14.51 -22.56
C ASP A 92 19.48 -13.67 -23.00
N SER A 93 20.68 -14.04 -22.55
CA SER A 93 21.92 -13.34 -22.90
C SER A 93 22.28 -13.37 -24.39
N GLN A 94 21.62 -14.23 -25.18
CA GLN A 94 21.80 -14.36 -26.62
C GLN A 94 20.70 -13.66 -27.43
N GLY A 95 19.71 -13.06 -26.75
CA GLY A 95 18.60 -12.36 -27.39
C GLY A 95 17.40 -13.25 -27.73
N ASN A 96 17.35 -14.50 -27.26
CA ASN A 96 16.22 -15.40 -27.51
C ASN A 96 15.10 -15.18 -26.50
N LEU A 97 13.85 -15.35 -26.95
CA LEU A 97 12.70 -15.39 -26.06
C LEU A 97 12.63 -16.74 -25.33
N VAL A 98 12.65 -16.71 -24.00
CA VAL A 98 12.55 -17.89 -23.13
C VAL A 98 11.41 -17.74 -22.12
N LYS A 99 10.92 -18.85 -21.56
CA LYS A 99 9.91 -18.81 -20.48
C LYS A 99 10.58 -18.20 -19.23
N PRO A 100 10.01 -17.17 -18.58
CA PRO A 100 10.59 -16.63 -17.36
C PRO A 100 10.54 -17.67 -16.24
N GLU A 101 11.64 -17.82 -15.49
CA GLU A 101 11.74 -18.73 -14.35
C GLU A 101 10.62 -18.47 -13.33
N LEU A 102 10.31 -17.19 -13.09
CA LEU A 102 9.26 -16.74 -12.17
C LEU A 102 7.89 -17.37 -12.47
N PHE A 103 7.60 -17.73 -13.72
CA PHE A 103 6.29 -18.24 -14.14
C PHE A 103 6.23 -19.75 -14.38
N GLN A 104 7.21 -20.54 -13.94
CA GLN A 104 7.19 -21.99 -14.16
C GLN A 104 5.92 -22.65 -13.59
N ASP A 105 5.52 -22.29 -12.36
CA ASP A 105 4.36 -22.87 -11.67
C ASP A 105 3.10 -21.97 -11.70
N LEU A 106 3.21 -20.71 -12.12
CA LEU A 106 2.13 -19.71 -12.04
C LEU A 106 1.04 -19.90 -13.10
N GLU A 107 1.30 -20.65 -14.17
CA GLU A 107 0.41 -20.74 -15.33
C GLU A 107 -0.92 -21.44 -15.02
N ILE A 108 -0.87 -22.53 -14.23
CA ILE A 108 -2.08 -23.23 -13.77
C ILE A 108 -2.80 -22.37 -12.72
N TYR A 109 -2.06 -21.80 -11.78
CA TYR A 109 -2.61 -21.01 -10.67
C TYR A 109 -3.40 -19.78 -11.14
N CYS A 110 -2.88 -19.02 -12.10
CA CYS A 110 -3.52 -17.80 -12.61
C CYS A 110 -4.81 -18.06 -13.41
N ASN A 111 -4.94 -19.24 -14.02
CA ASN A 111 -6.14 -19.58 -14.79
C ASN A 111 -7.33 -19.88 -13.88
N GLU A 112 -7.07 -20.40 -12.68
CA GLU A 112 -8.10 -20.77 -11.70
C GLU A 112 -8.32 -19.70 -10.62
N ASN A 113 -7.32 -18.85 -10.36
CA ASN A 113 -7.36 -17.87 -9.28
C ASN A 113 -6.97 -16.47 -9.79
N PRO A 114 -7.81 -15.43 -9.58
CA PRO A 114 -7.45 -14.07 -9.95
C PRO A 114 -6.28 -13.57 -9.09
N ILE A 115 -5.32 -12.91 -9.74
CA ILE A 115 -4.18 -12.26 -9.08
C ILE A 115 -4.40 -10.76 -9.01
N TYR A 116 -3.98 -10.17 -7.90
CA TYR A 116 -4.09 -8.75 -7.64
C TYR A 116 -2.73 -8.14 -7.35
N LYS A 117 -2.50 -6.92 -7.81
CA LYS A 117 -1.35 -6.09 -7.42
C LYS A 117 -1.74 -5.16 -6.29
N LEU A 118 -0.77 -4.87 -5.42
CA LEU A 118 -0.83 -3.70 -4.55
C LEU A 118 -0.86 -2.43 -5.43
N ASN A 119 -1.59 -1.41 -4.99
CA ASN A 119 -1.78 -0.19 -5.78
C ASN A 119 -1.50 1.12 -5.00
N GLY A 120 -0.96 1.04 -3.78
CA GLY A 120 -0.54 2.24 -3.03
C GLY A 120 -1.66 3.08 -2.40
N SER A 121 -2.90 2.86 -2.81
CA SER A 121 -4.00 3.81 -2.55
C SER A 121 -4.43 3.87 -1.07
N ILE A 122 -4.50 2.73 -0.39
CA ILE A 122 -4.97 2.57 0.99
C ILE A 122 -4.10 1.53 1.72
N TYR A 123 -3.62 1.92 2.90
CA TYR A 123 -3.13 0.99 3.92
C TYR A 123 -3.68 1.41 5.28
N ILE A 124 -4.35 0.51 5.99
CA ILE A 124 -4.81 0.76 7.37
C ILE A 124 -4.44 -0.40 8.27
N ALA A 125 -3.93 -0.11 9.45
CA ALA A 125 -3.59 -1.08 10.48
C ALA A 125 -3.72 -0.42 11.86
N THR A 126 -3.84 -1.24 12.92
CA THR A 126 -3.79 -0.68 14.27
C THR A 126 -2.39 -0.16 14.58
N ALA A 127 -2.28 0.86 15.44
CA ALA A 127 -0.97 1.37 15.86
C ALA A 127 -0.11 0.25 16.50
N LYS A 128 -0.76 -0.65 17.25
CA LYS A 128 -0.13 -1.86 17.81
C LYS A 128 0.45 -2.76 16.72
N GLN A 129 -0.34 -3.11 15.70
CA GLN A 129 0.12 -3.95 14.57
C GLN A 129 1.31 -3.32 13.85
N ILE A 130 1.27 -2.01 13.63
CA ILE A 130 2.36 -1.27 12.97
C ILE A 130 3.66 -1.36 13.78
N ILE A 131 3.59 -1.15 15.09
CA ILE A 131 4.76 -1.19 15.97
C ILE A 131 5.33 -2.62 16.08
N GLU A 132 4.47 -3.61 16.27
CA GLU A 132 4.88 -5.02 16.45
C GLU A 132 5.42 -5.62 15.15
N ASN A 133 4.71 -5.44 14.04
CA ASN A 133 5.05 -6.06 12.75
C ASN A 133 6.02 -5.21 11.94
N LYS A 134 6.23 -3.94 12.32
CA LYS A 134 6.97 -2.95 11.52
C LYS A 134 6.43 -2.88 10.08
N SER A 135 5.11 -2.91 9.96
CA SER A 135 4.43 -3.10 8.67
C SER A 135 2.95 -2.71 8.75
N PHE A 136 2.37 -2.33 7.60
CA PHE A 136 0.91 -2.23 7.43
C PHE A 136 0.25 -3.59 7.15
N TYR A 137 1.01 -4.69 7.16
CA TYR A 137 0.48 -6.04 6.99
C TYR A 137 0.29 -6.70 8.36
N SER A 138 -0.84 -7.42 8.51
CA SER A 138 -1.11 -8.32 9.62
C SER A 138 -1.38 -9.73 9.11
N GLU A 139 -1.37 -10.72 10.00
CA GLU A 139 -1.80 -12.08 9.67
C GLU A 139 -3.18 -12.39 10.30
N PRO A 140 -4.24 -12.57 9.49
CA PRO A 140 -4.35 -12.25 8.06
C PRO A 140 -4.46 -10.74 7.77
N THR A 141 -4.20 -10.34 6.52
CA THR A 141 -4.50 -9.00 5.97
C THR A 141 -5.74 -9.08 5.09
N LYS A 142 -6.61 -8.07 5.14
CA LYS A 142 -7.80 -7.98 4.30
C LYS A 142 -7.52 -7.16 3.04
N PRO A 143 -7.93 -7.64 1.85
CA PRO A 143 -7.84 -6.83 0.64
C PRO A 143 -9.02 -5.86 0.57
N LEU A 144 -8.77 -4.64 0.07
CA LEU A 144 -9.79 -3.78 -0.49
C LEU A 144 -9.64 -3.78 -2.02
N LEU A 145 -10.57 -4.43 -2.71
CA LEU A 145 -10.52 -4.53 -4.16
C LEU A 145 -10.98 -3.22 -4.83
N LEU A 146 -10.08 -2.57 -5.56
CA LEU A 146 -10.39 -1.40 -6.40
C LEU A 146 -10.64 -1.85 -7.84
N ASN A 147 -11.93 -1.98 -8.19
CA ASN A 147 -12.36 -2.30 -9.56
C ASN A 147 -12.37 -1.07 -10.49
N SER A 148 -12.33 0.13 -9.92
CA SER A 148 -12.29 1.38 -10.68
C SER A 148 -10.89 1.58 -11.28
N ILE A 149 -10.81 1.57 -12.61
CA ILE A 149 -9.55 1.80 -13.33
C ILE A 149 -8.95 3.15 -12.92
N SER A 150 -9.76 4.20 -12.81
CA SER A 150 -9.26 5.54 -12.44
C SER A 150 -8.66 5.56 -11.03
N GLU A 151 -9.28 4.88 -10.06
CA GLU A 151 -8.77 4.84 -8.67
C GLU A 151 -7.54 3.94 -8.50
N SER A 152 -7.22 3.13 -9.52
CA SER A 152 -6.01 2.30 -9.56
C SER A 152 -4.81 2.97 -10.25
N ILE A 153 -4.99 4.20 -10.75
CA ILE A 153 -3.92 4.99 -11.36
C ILE A 153 -3.04 5.54 -10.25
N ASP A 154 -1.73 5.29 -10.40
CA ASP A 154 -0.66 5.88 -9.61
C ASP A 154 0.17 6.82 -10.52
N ILE A 155 0.55 7.99 -9.99
CA ILE A 155 1.25 9.03 -10.73
C ILE A 155 2.74 9.03 -10.35
N ASP A 156 3.55 8.39 -11.20
CA ASP A 156 5.02 8.33 -11.08
C ASP A 156 5.74 9.23 -12.10
N THR A 157 5.05 9.65 -13.17
CA THR A 157 5.64 10.41 -14.28
C THR A 157 4.75 11.58 -14.72
N PRO A 158 5.34 12.67 -15.28
CA PRO A 158 4.59 13.81 -15.81
C PRO A 158 3.65 13.48 -16.98
#